data_AF-A0A958BPE4-F1
#
_entry.id   AF-A0A958BPE4-F1
#
_cell.length_a   1.000
_cell.length_b   1.000
_cell.length_c   1.000
_cell.angle_alpha   90.00
_cell.angle_beta   90.00
_cell.angle_gamma   90.00
#
_symmetry.space_group_name_H-M   'P 1'
#
loop_
_entity.id
_entity.type
_entity.pdbx_description
1 polymer ?
#
loop_
_entity_poly.entity_id
_entity_poly.type
_entity_poly.pdbx_seq_one_letter_code
_entity_poly.pdbx_strand_id
1 'polypeptide(L)'
;MAKRLKKPRNSLLGTLNDFTDVVRHARSGGEIVRGLMPSGMLKRKILNEGDAAGPDASDIDQALRRLRNQLKGEFLDEGAVDYAGIKASPVYRELQETSRLLPHVNPTEFAQSERLAFWLNLYNVLAIHGIIALEIRKSVMEVPSFFHLVAYRVSDWVFTLDDIENGVLRRNRPHPAMKNLMFDADDPRMSCCPREVDPRIHMALVCCAASCPPVAFYEARKIDAQLEAATRNFVESEILIDDKKRELTLPLIFRYYEEDFGGWQG
;
A
#
# COMPACT_ATOMS: atom_id res chain seq x y z
N MET A 1 28.18 -51.81 39.88
CA MET A 1 27.86 -50.40 40.21
C MET A 1 29.08 -49.54 39.91
N ALA A 2 29.07 -48.77 38.82
CA ALA A 2 30.11 -47.77 38.53
C ALA A 2 29.44 -46.53 37.93
N LYS A 3 29.44 -45.44 38.70
CA LYS A 3 28.86 -44.13 38.35
C LYS A 3 29.68 -43.48 37.24
N ARG A 4 29.07 -43.18 36.09
CA ARG A 4 29.65 -42.31 35.05
C ARG A 4 29.47 -40.84 35.44
N LEU A 5 30.58 -40.13 35.49
CA LEU A 5 30.70 -38.69 35.68
C LEU A 5 30.10 -37.92 34.47
N LYS A 6 29.30 -36.90 34.77
CA LYS A 6 28.82 -35.87 33.82
C LYS A 6 29.94 -34.88 33.50
N LYS A 7 30.04 -34.48 32.23
CA LYS A 7 30.59 -33.19 31.76
C LYS A 7 29.69 -32.62 30.63
N PRO A 8 29.73 -31.30 30.39
CA PRO A 8 28.56 -30.52 29.97
C PRO A 8 28.31 -30.54 28.46
N ARG A 9 27.03 -30.42 28.06
CA ARG A 9 26.62 -30.18 26.67
C ARG A 9 26.46 -28.68 26.44
N ASN A 10 27.47 -28.06 25.84
CA ASN A 10 27.30 -26.93 24.94
C ASN A 10 27.75 -27.42 23.56
N SER A 11 26.85 -27.46 22.58
CA SER A 11 27.22 -27.58 21.17
C SER A 11 26.39 -26.62 20.34
N LEU A 12 26.99 -25.45 20.11
CA LEU A 12 26.59 -24.35 19.25
C LEU A 12 27.07 -24.64 17.81
N LEU A 13 26.60 -25.73 17.19
CA LEU A 13 27.01 -26.15 15.83
C LEU A 13 25.84 -26.80 15.08
N GLY A 14 24.77 -26.04 14.88
CA GLY A 14 23.61 -26.42 14.06
C GLY A 14 23.32 -25.49 12.88
N THR A 15 24.23 -24.58 12.54
CA THR A 15 24.09 -23.63 11.44
C THR A 15 25.23 -23.84 10.47
N LEU A 16 24.99 -24.59 9.38
CA LEU A 16 25.75 -24.56 8.11
C LEU A 16 25.18 -25.48 7.01
N ASN A 17 24.04 -26.18 7.22
CA ASN A 17 23.38 -26.98 6.16
C ASN A 17 22.23 -26.25 5.43
N ASP A 18 21.86 -25.05 5.85
CA ASP A 18 20.63 -24.37 5.39
C ASP A 18 20.73 -23.84 3.94
N PHE A 19 21.92 -23.43 3.50
CA PHE A 19 22.08 -22.80 2.19
C PHE A 19 21.88 -23.77 1.02
N THR A 20 22.44 -24.96 1.12
CA THR A 20 22.32 -25.97 0.05
C THR A 20 20.92 -26.56 -0.04
N ASP A 21 20.19 -26.64 1.07
CA ASP A 21 18.82 -27.16 1.09
C ASP A 21 17.81 -26.13 0.54
N VAL A 22 18.00 -24.83 0.83
CA VAL A 22 17.22 -23.73 0.26
C VAL A 22 17.40 -23.65 -1.25
N VAL A 23 18.64 -23.70 -1.75
CA VAL A 23 18.92 -23.67 -3.20
C VAL A 23 18.37 -24.92 -3.91
N ARG A 24 18.34 -26.07 -3.23
CA ARG A 24 17.90 -27.35 -3.82
C ARG A 24 16.37 -27.49 -3.88
N HIS A 25 15.62 -26.80 -3.02
CA HIS A 25 14.15 -26.88 -2.97
C HIS A 25 13.44 -25.62 -3.48
N ALA A 26 14.16 -24.53 -3.72
CA ALA A 26 13.59 -23.32 -4.29
C ALA A 26 13.09 -23.54 -5.72
N ARG A 27 11.80 -23.30 -5.94
CA ARG A 27 11.08 -23.35 -7.21
C ARG A 27 11.18 -22.05 -7.99
N SER A 28 11.71 -20.98 -7.39
CA SER A 28 11.96 -19.70 -8.04
C SER A 28 13.13 -18.94 -7.41
N GLY A 29 13.74 -18.00 -8.17
CA GLY A 29 14.77 -17.11 -7.65
C GLY A 29 14.31 -16.24 -6.47
N GLY A 30 13.00 -15.98 -6.35
CA GLY A 30 12.42 -15.24 -5.23
C GLY A 30 12.41 -16.00 -3.90
N GLU A 31 12.37 -17.34 -3.94
CA GLU A 31 12.49 -18.18 -2.73
C GLU A 31 13.94 -18.25 -2.23
N ILE A 32 14.91 -18.21 -3.14
CA ILE A 32 16.34 -18.12 -2.80
C ILE A 32 16.62 -16.79 -2.09
N VAL A 33 16.06 -15.69 -2.58
CA VAL A 33 16.18 -14.36 -1.95
C VAL A 33 15.47 -14.34 -0.58
N ARG A 34 14.29 -14.94 -0.45
CA ARG A 34 13.58 -15.09 0.84
C ARG A 34 14.36 -15.96 1.85
N GLY A 35 15.03 -17.01 1.39
CA GLY A 35 15.86 -17.88 2.25
C GLY A 35 17.23 -17.31 2.60
N LEU A 36 17.74 -16.34 1.82
CA LEU A 36 19.01 -15.64 2.06
C LEU A 36 18.85 -14.39 2.91
N MET A 37 17.64 -13.85 3.03
CA MET A 37 17.37 -12.73 3.91
C MET A 37 17.16 -13.23 5.35
N PRO A 38 17.93 -12.74 6.34
CA PRO A 38 17.66 -13.06 7.74
C PRO A 38 16.22 -12.67 8.05
N SER A 39 15.42 -13.64 8.52
CA SER A 39 14.07 -13.41 9.04
C SER A 39 14.13 -12.37 10.17
N GLY A 40 14.02 -11.09 9.83
CA GLY A 40 14.23 -9.98 10.77
C GLY A 40 14.54 -8.60 10.17
N MET A 41 14.85 -8.45 8.88
CA MET A 41 15.32 -7.16 8.33
C MET A 41 14.25 -6.31 7.61
N LEU A 42 13.16 -6.03 8.34
CA LEU A 42 12.35 -4.79 8.41
C LEU A 42 11.00 -5.20 9.04
N LYS A 43 10.85 -5.04 10.35
CA LYS A 43 9.56 -5.23 11.00
C LYS A 43 8.62 -4.14 10.48
N ARG A 44 7.54 -4.53 9.79
CA ARG A 44 6.48 -3.62 9.32
C ARG A 44 6.01 -2.73 10.48
N LYS A 45 5.86 -1.43 10.24
CA LYS A 45 5.28 -0.47 11.18
C LYS A 45 3.77 -0.45 10.98
N ILE A 46 3.06 -1.24 11.76
CA ILE A 46 1.59 -1.27 11.75
C ILE A 46 1.09 -0.03 12.50
N LEU A 47 0.40 0.87 11.81
CA LEU A 47 0.05 2.19 12.32
C LEU A 47 -1.29 2.23 13.08
N ASN A 48 -2.07 1.14 13.01
CA ASN A 48 -3.36 1.01 13.69
C ASN A 48 -3.37 -0.09 14.76
N GLU A 49 -2.25 -0.24 15.49
CA GLU A 49 -2.22 -1.12 16.65
C GLU A 49 -2.94 -0.50 17.86
N GLY A 50 -3.46 -1.37 18.73
CA GLY A 50 -4.25 -1.02 19.91
C GLY A 50 -5.73 -1.38 19.77
N ASP A 51 -6.41 -1.50 20.91
CA ASP A 51 -7.84 -1.84 20.94
C ASP A 51 -8.67 -0.64 20.48
N ALA A 52 -9.63 -0.89 19.58
CA ALA A 52 -10.69 0.06 19.35
C ALA A 52 -11.66 0.02 20.53
N ALA A 53 -12.01 1.18 21.10
CA ALA A 53 -13.23 1.26 21.89
C ALA A 53 -14.39 1.04 20.92
N GLY A 54 -14.87 -0.21 20.87
CA GLY A 54 -15.68 -0.73 19.76
C GLY A 54 -17.00 0.02 19.59
N PRO A 55 -17.24 0.61 18.41
CA PRO A 55 -18.55 1.11 18.04
C PRO A 55 -19.30 0.04 17.21
N ASP A 56 -20.62 0.20 17.02
CA ASP A 56 -21.41 -0.73 16.21
C ASP A 56 -20.98 -0.67 14.73
N ALA A 57 -21.29 -1.69 13.92
CA ALA A 57 -20.91 -1.70 12.49
C ALA A 57 -21.41 -0.46 11.71
N SER A 58 -22.57 0.09 12.09
CA SER A 58 -23.12 1.34 11.54
C SER A 58 -22.23 2.57 11.81
N ASP A 59 -21.44 2.52 12.89
CA ASP A 59 -20.59 3.63 13.30
C ASP A 59 -19.26 3.66 12.53
N ILE A 60 -18.79 2.50 12.03
CA ILE A 60 -17.52 2.40 11.28
C ILE A 60 -17.61 3.17 9.96
N ASP A 61 -18.66 2.91 9.17
CA ASP A 61 -18.90 3.61 7.91
C ASP A 61 -19.04 5.12 8.11
N GLN A 62 -19.71 5.52 9.19
CA GLN A 62 -19.90 6.92 9.51
C GLN A 62 -18.57 7.58 9.94
N ALA A 63 -17.77 6.90 10.76
CA ALA A 63 -16.44 7.36 11.17
C ALA A 63 -15.51 7.54 9.95
N LEU A 64 -15.45 6.54 9.06
CA LEU A 64 -14.66 6.61 7.83
C LEU A 64 -15.11 7.79 6.94
N ARG A 65 -16.42 8.02 6.82
CA ARG A 65 -16.97 9.16 6.05
C ARG A 65 -16.64 10.51 6.69
N ARG A 66 -16.68 10.63 8.02
CA ARG A 66 -16.33 11.87 8.75
C ARG A 66 -14.86 12.20 8.57
N LEU A 67 -13.97 11.24 8.84
CA LEU A 67 -12.52 11.40 8.67
C LEU A 67 -12.18 11.85 7.24
N ARG A 68 -12.77 11.19 6.24
CA ARG A 68 -12.61 11.54 4.83
C ARG A 68 -13.00 12.99 4.56
N ASN A 69 -14.14 13.44 5.07
CA ASN A 69 -14.63 14.79 4.84
C ASN A 69 -13.74 15.85 5.51
N GLN A 70 -13.23 15.58 6.71
CA GLN A 70 -12.29 16.47 7.41
C GLN A 70 -10.95 16.57 6.69
N LEU A 71 -10.34 15.42 6.35
CA LEU A 71 -9.08 15.41 5.59
C LEU A 71 -9.24 16.18 4.28
N LYS A 72 -10.34 15.95 3.56
CA LYS A 72 -10.63 16.66 2.31
C LYS A 72 -10.78 18.19 2.52
N GLY A 73 -11.59 18.61 3.48
CA GLY A 73 -11.97 20.01 3.63
C GLY A 73 -10.91 20.89 4.32
N GLU A 74 -10.11 20.33 5.22
CA GLU A 74 -9.16 21.12 6.02
C GLU A 74 -7.73 21.09 5.47
N PHE A 75 -7.33 20.04 4.73
CA PHE A 75 -5.91 19.79 4.46
C PHE A 75 -5.56 19.42 3.02
N LEU A 76 -6.55 19.28 2.13
CA LEU A 76 -6.35 18.79 0.76
C LEU A 76 -6.86 19.74 -0.34
N ASP A 77 -7.32 20.95 0.01
CA ASP A 77 -7.60 22.00 -0.97
C ASP A 77 -6.29 22.71 -1.39
N GLU A 78 -6.13 22.92 -2.69
CA GLU A 78 -5.04 23.73 -3.31
C GLU A 78 -3.60 23.20 -3.24
N GLY A 79 -3.42 21.92 -3.60
CA GLY A 79 -2.18 21.45 -4.23
C GLY A 79 -1.20 20.67 -3.35
N ALA A 80 -0.94 21.09 -2.11
CA ALA A 80 -0.01 20.39 -1.20
C ALA A 80 -0.66 20.07 0.15
N VAL A 81 -0.36 18.87 0.68
CA VAL A 81 -0.89 18.41 1.97
C VAL A 81 -0.09 19.02 3.13
N ASP A 82 -0.75 19.77 4.02
CA ASP A 82 -0.13 20.27 5.25
C ASP A 82 -0.05 19.16 6.33
N TYR A 83 0.94 18.28 6.19
CA TYR A 83 1.17 17.18 7.15
C TYR A 83 1.43 17.68 8.58
N ALA A 84 2.06 18.84 8.75
CA ALA A 84 2.34 19.41 10.06
C ALA A 84 1.06 19.94 10.72
N GLY A 85 0.22 20.62 9.94
CA GLY A 85 -1.12 21.05 10.35
C GLY A 85 -2.01 19.88 10.74
N ILE A 86 -2.04 18.80 9.92
CA ILE A 86 -2.79 17.58 10.26
C ILE A 86 -2.30 17.03 11.61
N LYS A 87 -0.99 16.85 11.79
CA LYS A 87 -0.42 16.26 13.02
C LYS A 87 -0.81 17.05 14.28
N ALA A 88 -0.93 18.37 14.17
CA ALA A 88 -1.30 19.26 15.26
C ALA A 88 -2.83 19.38 15.47
N SER A 89 -3.65 18.85 14.56
CA SER A 89 -5.11 19.00 14.60
C SER A 89 -5.81 17.81 15.26
N PRO A 90 -7.08 17.98 15.68
CA PRO A 90 -7.91 16.86 16.13
C PRO A 90 -8.09 15.76 15.07
N VAL A 91 -7.97 16.09 13.78
CA VAL A 91 -8.13 15.15 12.67
C VAL A 91 -7.08 14.05 12.72
N TYR A 92 -5.86 14.32 13.19
CA TYR A 92 -4.87 13.25 13.34
C TYR A 92 -5.26 12.22 14.40
N ARG A 93 -5.86 12.66 15.52
CA ARG A 93 -6.39 11.74 16.53
C ARG A 93 -7.56 10.93 15.96
N GLU A 94 -8.49 11.58 15.28
CA GLU A 94 -9.63 10.92 14.63
C GLU A 94 -9.15 9.90 13.57
N LEU A 95 -8.09 10.22 12.82
CA LEU A 95 -7.44 9.31 11.89
C LEU A 95 -6.91 8.06 12.61
N GLN A 96 -6.21 8.24 13.72
CA GLN A 96 -5.66 7.13 14.50
C GLN A 96 -6.79 6.25 15.05
N GLU A 97 -7.81 6.84 15.66
CA GLU A 97 -8.96 6.13 16.24
C GLU A 97 -9.76 5.39 15.16
N THR A 98 -10.08 6.05 14.05
CA THR A 98 -10.79 5.44 12.92
C THR A 98 -9.98 4.30 12.30
N SER A 99 -8.65 4.45 12.19
CA SER A 99 -7.80 3.39 11.66
C SER A 99 -7.83 2.11 12.50
N ARG A 100 -8.06 2.21 13.82
CA ARG A 100 -8.22 1.06 14.71
C ARG A 100 -9.53 0.30 14.50
N LEU A 101 -10.48 0.85 13.75
CA LEU A 101 -11.73 0.17 13.37
C LEU A 101 -11.55 -0.78 12.18
N LEU A 102 -10.48 -0.61 11.39
CA LEU A 102 -10.23 -1.40 10.18
C LEU A 102 -10.15 -2.93 10.38
N PRO A 103 -9.70 -3.48 11.53
CA PRO A 103 -9.79 -4.90 11.82
C PRO A 103 -11.22 -5.46 11.82
N HIS A 104 -12.25 -4.60 11.97
CA HIS A 104 -13.66 -5.00 11.93
C HIS A 104 -14.32 -4.82 10.56
N VAL A 105 -13.61 -4.24 9.58
CA VAL A 105 -14.09 -4.11 8.21
C VAL A 105 -13.81 -5.41 7.46
N ASN A 106 -14.76 -5.89 6.66
CA ASN A 106 -14.59 -7.04 5.77
C ASN A 106 -14.64 -6.61 4.28
N PRO A 107 -13.49 -6.32 3.63
CA PRO A 107 -13.46 -5.86 2.24
C PRO A 107 -13.96 -6.89 1.22
N THR A 108 -14.01 -8.17 1.59
CA THR A 108 -14.44 -9.25 0.68
C THR A 108 -15.94 -9.20 0.39
N GLU A 109 -16.74 -8.60 1.27
CA GLU A 109 -18.18 -8.46 1.15
C GLU A 109 -18.60 -7.23 0.32
N PHE A 110 -17.67 -6.30 0.07
CA PHE A 110 -17.97 -5.08 -0.67
C PHE A 110 -18.29 -5.35 -2.13
N ALA A 111 -19.26 -4.59 -2.66
CA ALA A 111 -19.52 -4.52 -4.09
C ALA A 111 -18.30 -3.94 -4.82
N GLN A 112 -18.24 -4.14 -6.15
CA GLN A 112 -17.04 -3.83 -6.94
C GLN A 112 -16.57 -2.37 -6.79
N SER A 113 -17.49 -1.41 -6.93
CA SER A 113 -17.19 0.02 -6.83
C SER A 113 -16.85 0.45 -5.40
N GLU A 114 -17.45 -0.19 -4.40
CA GLU A 114 -17.16 0.06 -2.97
C GLU A 114 -15.77 -0.45 -2.60
N ARG A 115 -15.42 -1.64 -3.05
CA ARG A 115 -14.10 -2.25 -2.88
C ARG A 115 -13.00 -1.38 -3.49
N LEU A 116 -13.18 -0.94 -4.74
CA LEU A 116 -12.22 -0.07 -5.41
C LEU A 116 -12.04 1.27 -4.67
N ALA A 117 -13.16 1.93 -4.35
CA ALA A 117 -13.11 3.18 -3.59
C ALA A 117 -12.47 3.01 -2.21
N PHE A 118 -12.77 1.91 -1.51
CA PHE A 118 -12.18 1.58 -0.21
C PHE A 118 -10.66 1.48 -0.30
N TRP A 119 -10.13 0.66 -1.22
CA TRP A 119 -8.68 0.44 -1.32
C TRP A 119 -7.91 1.69 -1.79
N LEU A 120 -8.46 2.47 -2.73
CA LEU A 120 -7.87 3.74 -3.14
C LEU A 120 -7.79 4.73 -1.97
N ASN A 121 -8.89 4.89 -1.24
CA ASN A 121 -8.94 5.77 -0.07
C ASN A 121 -8.00 5.28 1.04
N LEU A 122 -7.98 3.97 1.30
CA LEU A 122 -7.15 3.39 2.34
C LEU A 122 -5.66 3.56 2.04
N TYR A 123 -5.24 3.36 0.79
CA TYR A 123 -3.87 3.65 0.36
C TYR A 123 -3.53 5.12 0.62
N ASN A 124 -4.36 6.05 0.14
CA ASN A 124 -4.10 7.48 0.27
C ASN A 124 -4.02 7.92 1.75
N VAL A 125 -4.90 7.39 2.61
CA VAL A 125 -4.89 7.64 4.06
C VAL A 125 -3.66 7.02 4.73
N LEU A 126 -3.30 5.78 4.36
CA LEU A 126 -2.11 5.12 4.90
C LEU A 126 -0.83 5.88 4.53
N ALA A 127 -0.75 6.40 3.30
CA ALA A 127 0.38 7.20 2.85
C ALA A 127 0.51 8.49 3.67
N ILE A 128 -0.59 9.23 3.87
CA ILE A 128 -0.63 10.43 4.72
C ILE A 128 -0.22 10.09 6.16
N HIS A 129 -0.81 9.04 6.75
CA HIS A 129 -0.49 8.64 8.11
C HIS A 129 0.98 8.23 8.24
N GLY A 130 1.51 7.47 7.27
CA GLY A 130 2.90 7.07 7.22
C GLY A 130 3.86 8.26 7.21
N ILE A 131 3.59 9.27 6.38
CA ILE A 131 4.38 10.51 6.33
C ILE A 131 4.40 11.21 7.69
N ILE A 132 3.22 11.39 8.30
CA ILE A 132 3.10 12.06 9.61
C ILE A 132 3.78 11.26 10.72
N ALA A 133 3.57 9.94 10.76
CA ALA A 133 4.04 9.05 11.81
C ALA A 133 5.55 8.73 11.72
N LEU A 134 6.16 8.98 10.55
CA LEU A 134 7.61 8.88 10.33
C LEU A 134 8.29 10.25 10.27
N GLU A 135 7.53 11.34 10.42
CA GLU A 135 8.02 12.72 10.38
C GLU A 135 8.78 13.07 9.09
N ILE A 136 8.34 12.51 7.96
CA ILE A 136 8.93 12.76 6.65
C ILE A 136 8.71 14.23 6.26
N ARG A 137 9.77 14.90 5.82
CA ARG A 137 9.72 16.36 5.53
C ARG A 137 9.85 16.71 4.07
N LYS A 138 10.63 15.94 3.30
CA LYS A 138 10.97 16.29 1.91
C LYS A 138 10.38 15.31 0.90
N SER A 139 10.59 14.02 1.13
CA SER A 139 10.14 12.98 0.22
C SER A 139 10.08 11.65 0.95
N VAL A 140 9.09 10.82 0.61
CA VAL A 140 9.03 9.43 1.07
C VAL A 140 10.28 8.62 0.71
N MET A 141 11.03 9.06 -0.30
CA MET A 141 12.30 8.44 -0.70
C MET A 141 13.41 8.59 0.34
N GLU A 142 13.27 9.49 1.33
CA GLU A 142 14.23 9.61 2.44
C GLU A 142 14.10 8.47 3.47
N VAL A 143 12.97 7.75 3.44
CA VAL A 143 12.75 6.55 4.25
C VAL A 143 12.90 5.32 3.37
N PRO A 144 13.97 4.52 3.57
CA PRO A 144 14.15 3.27 2.85
C PRO A 144 12.92 2.36 2.97
N SER A 145 12.45 1.85 1.83
CA SER A 145 11.34 0.90 1.77
C SER A 145 10.04 1.43 2.40
N PHE A 146 9.80 2.74 2.37
CA PHE A 146 8.57 3.37 2.91
C PHE A 146 7.30 2.59 2.55
N PHE A 147 7.12 2.26 1.27
CA PHE A 147 5.93 1.56 0.75
C PHE A 147 5.77 0.12 1.25
N HIS A 148 6.86 -0.54 1.69
CA HIS A 148 6.86 -1.85 2.34
C HIS A 148 6.83 -1.77 3.87
N LEU A 149 7.17 -0.61 4.43
CA LEU A 149 7.37 -0.43 5.86
C LEU A 149 6.06 -0.12 6.57
N VAL A 150 5.32 0.89 6.10
CA VAL A 150 4.09 1.33 6.77
C VAL A 150 2.91 0.44 6.37
N ALA A 151 2.10 0.07 7.36
CA ALA A 151 1.00 -0.86 7.14
C ALA A 151 -0.22 -0.56 8.02
N TYR A 152 -1.37 -1.05 7.58
CA TYR A 152 -2.57 -1.21 8.41
C TYR A 152 -2.96 -2.68 8.53
N ARG A 153 -3.59 -3.02 9.65
CA ARG A 153 -4.38 -4.24 9.82
C ARG A 153 -5.81 -3.98 9.34
N VAL A 154 -6.30 -4.80 8.43
CA VAL A 154 -7.67 -4.77 7.89
C VAL A 154 -8.21 -6.20 7.92
N SER A 155 -9.36 -6.40 8.55
CA SER A 155 -9.79 -7.73 8.97
C SER A 155 -8.65 -8.42 9.76
N ASP A 156 -8.34 -9.68 9.44
CA ASP A 156 -7.25 -10.46 10.03
C ASP A 156 -5.88 -10.24 9.36
N TRP A 157 -5.81 -9.40 8.32
CA TRP A 157 -4.62 -9.29 7.47
C TRP A 157 -3.90 -7.95 7.62
N VAL A 158 -2.61 -7.95 7.28
CA VAL A 158 -1.78 -6.73 7.27
C VAL A 158 -1.48 -6.35 5.82
N PHE A 159 -1.73 -5.08 5.51
CA PHE A 159 -1.53 -4.50 4.19
C PHE A 159 -0.60 -3.29 4.29
N THR A 160 0.53 -3.37 3.59
CA THR A 160 1.40 -2.23 3.27
C THR A 160 0.85 -1.44 2.07
N LEU A 161 1.47 -0.30 1.73
CA LEU A 161 1.09 0.43 0.52
C LEU A 161 1.29 -0.45 -0.73
N ASP A 162 2.40 -1.18 -0.79
CA ASP A 162 2.67 -2.10 -1.90
C ASP A 162 1.71 -3.29 -1.95
N ASP A 163 1.33 -3.84 -0.79
CA ASP A 163 0.30 -4.89 -0.75
C ASP A 163 -1.03 -4.35 -1.33
N ILE A 164 -1.41 -3.09 -1.03
CA ILE A 164 -2.66 -2.51 -1.54
C ILE A 164 -2.56 -2.21 -3.04
N GLU A 165 -1.52 -1.53 -3.49
CA GLU A 165 -1.37 -1.14 -4.90
C GLU A 165 -1.11 -2.37 -5.77
N ASN A 166 -0.02 -3.08 -5.52
CA ASN A 166 0.45 -4.15 -6.40
C ASN A 166 -0.27 -5.47 -6.11
N GLY A 167 -0.52 -5.78 -4.83
CA GLY A 167 -1.21 -6.99 -4.41
C GLY A 167 -2.72 -6.95 -4.68
N VAL A 168 -3.40 -5.89 -4.27
CA VAL A 168 -4.86 -5.80 -4.33
C VAL A 168 -5.36 -5.12 -5.61
N LEU A 169 -5.06 -3.84 -5.81
CA LEU A 169 -5.62 -3.02 -6.88
C LEU A 169 -5.15 -3.48 -8.27
N ARG A 170 -3.88 -3.88 -8.39
CA ARG A 170 -3.29 -4.47 -9.60
C ARG A 170 -3.46 -5.99 -9.69
N ARG A 171 -4.27 -6.60 -8.81
CA ARG A 171 -4.55 -8.04 -8.76
C ARG A 171 -3.28 -8.92 -8.72
N ASN A 172 -2.37 -8.57 -7.82
CA ASN A 172 -1.11 -9.26 -7.57
C ASN A 172 -0.19 -9.32 -8.81
N ARG A 173 -0.15 -8.24 -9.59
CA ARG A 173 0.85 -8.11 -10.66
C ARG A 173 2.23 -7.80 -10.06
N PRO A 174 3.33 -8.19 -10.74
CA PRO A 174 4.66 -7.92 -10.26
C PRO A 174 4.90 -6.43 -10.02
N HIS A 175 5.57 -6.10 -8.92
CA HIS A 175 5.97 -4.73 -8.64
C HIS A 175 6.88 -4.22 -9.77
N PRO A 176 6.67 -2.99 -10.30
CA PRO A 176 7.39 -2.51 -11.48
C PRO A 176 8.91 -2.45 -11.30
N ALA A 177 9.38 -2.01 -10.12
CA ALA A 177 10.81 -1.95 -9.80
C ALA A 177 11.43 -3.29 -9.36
N MET A 178 10.85 -4.00 -8.39
CA MET A 178 11.46 -5.21 -7.81
C MET A 178 11.08 -6.51 -8.52
N LYS A 179 10.06 -6.49 -9.40
CA LYS A 179 9.58 -7.64 -10.18
C LYS A 179 9.08 -8.84 -9.36
N ASN A 180 8.85 -8.68 -8.06
CA ASN A 180 8.25 -9.70 -7.19
C ASN A 180 6.73 -9.54 -7.11
N LEU A 181 6.05 -10.64 -6.79
CA LEU A 181 4.64 -10.64 -6.38
C LEU A 181 4.52 -10.25 -4.90
N MET A 182 3.39 -9.64 -4.53
CA MET A 182 3.13 -9.27 -3.13
C MET A 182 2.57 -10.45 -2.35
N PHE A 183 1.76 -11.27 -3.02
CA PHE A 183 1.04 -12.39 -2.44
C PHE A 183 1.48 -13.70 -3.12
N ASP A 184 1.54 -14.78 -2.34
CA ASP A 184 1.74 -16.12 -2.89
C ASP A 184 0.43 -16.63 -3.53
N ALA A 185 0.48 -17.71 -4.30
CA ALA A 185 -0.63 -18.13 -5.17
C ALA A 185 -1.93 -18.50 -4.44
N ASP A 186 -1.82 -18.97 -3.19
CA ASP A 186 -2.92 -19.39 -2.30
C ASP A 186 -3.19 -18.37 -1.18
N ASP A 187 -2.63 -17.16 -1.28
CA ASP A 187 -2.81 -16.13 -0.26
C ASP A 187 -4.29 -15.70 -0.18
N PRO A 188 -4.93 -15.79 1.00
CA PRO A 188 -6.35 -15.46 1.15
C PRO A 188 -6.66 -13.99 0.84
N ARG A 189 -5.66 -13.09 0.90
CA ARG A 189 -5.81 -11.67 0.55
C ARG A 189 -6.18 -11.46 -0.92
N MET A 190 -5.96 -12.45 -1.79
CA MET A 190 -6.43 -12.42 -3.19
C MET A 190 -7.95 -12.22 -3.30
N SER A 191 -8.73 -12.60 -2.29
CA SER A 191 -10.19 -12.39 -2.23
C SER A 191 -10.58 -10.91 -2.08
N CYS A 192 -9.66 -10.06 -1.61
CA CYS A 192 -9.85 -8.62 -1.47
C CYS A 192 -9.72 -7.85 -2.79
N CYS A 193 -9.22 -8.48 -3.84
CA CYS A 193 -8.95 -7.84 -5.12
C CYS A 193 -10.26 -7.42 -5.84
N PRO A 194 -10.26 -6.29 -6.56
CA PRO A 194 -11.21 -6.03 -7.63
C PRO A 194 -11.26 -7.18 -8.66
N ARG A 195 -12.39 -7.32 -9.36
CA ARG A 195 -12.55 -8.30 -10.45
C ARG A 195 -11.58 -8.03 -11.61
N GLU A 196 -11.36 -6.76 -11.91
CA GLU A 196 -10.53 -6.30 -13.02
C GLU A 196 -9.55 -5.22 -12.54
N VAL A 197 -8.42 -5.11 -13.24
CA VAL A 197 -7.48 -4.00 -13.01
C VAL A 197 -8.01 -2.79 -13.75
N ASP A 198 -8.23 -1.70 -13.03
CA ASP A 198 -8.56 -0.41 -13.63
C ASP A 198 -7.26 0.40 -13.78
N PRO A 199 -6.76 0.68 -14.99
CA PRO A 199 -5.51 1.43 -15.17
C PRO A 199 -5.55 2.84 -14.57
N ARG A 200 -6.75 3.40 -14.36
CA ARG A 200 -6.93 4.75 -13.82
C ARG A 200 -6.48 4.88 -12.36
N ILE A 201 -6.27 3.76 -11.66
CA ILE A 201 -5.71 3.77 -10.30
C ILE A 201 -4.35 4.47 -10.24
N HIS A 202 -3.56 4.40 -11.30
CA HIS A 202 -2.21 5.00 -11.38
C HIS A 202 -2.24 6.53 -11.31
N MET A 203 -3.37 7.14 -11.64
CA MET A 203 -3.60 8.58 -11.57
C MET A 203 -4.37 8.97 -10.30
N ALA A 204 -4.77 7.98 -9.50
CA ALA A 204 -5.60 8.15 -8.31
C ALA A 204 -4.84 7.94 -6.98
N LEU A 205 -3.78 7.14 -7.03
CA LEU A 205 -2.94 6.85 -5.88
C LEU A 205 -1.94 7.98 -5.65
N VAL A 206 -1.77 8.34 -4.38
CA VAL A 206 -0.80 9.36 -3.98
C VAL A 206 0.60 8.78 -4.04
N CYS A 207 1.39 9.17 -5.05
CA CYS A 207 2.79 8.78 -5.15
C CYS A 207 3.72 9.48 -4.13
N CYS A 208 3.20 10.43 -3.34
CA CYS A 208 3.92 11.22 -2.32
C CYS A 208 5.20 11.92 -2.83
N ALA A 209 5.36 12.07 -4.14
CA ALA A 209 6.33 12.95 -4.77
C ALA A 209 5.76 14.37 -4.88
N ALA A 210 6.63 15.38 -4.94
CA ALA A 210 6.24 16.79 -4.97
C ALA A 210 5.40 17.19 -6.22
N SER A 211 5.34 16.33 -7.24
CA SER A 211 4.58 16.52 -8.48
C SER A 211 3.30 15.68 -8.57
N CYS A 212 2.90 14.97 -7.52
CA CYS A 212 1.67 14.15 -7.57
C CYS A 212 0.42 15.06 -7.54
N PRO A 213 -0.67 14.67 -8.21
CA PRO A 213 -1.93 15.39 -8.14
C PRO A 213 -2.44 15.49 -6.68
N PRO A 214 -3.29 16.49 -6.36
CA PRO A 214 -3.81 16.65 -5.01
C PRO A 214 -4.51 15.37 -4.53
N VAL A 215 -4.29 15.00 -3.27
CA VAL A 215 -4.84 13.75 -2.72
C VAL A 215 -6.36 13.78 -2.83
N ALA A 216 -6.90 12.78 -3.54
CA ALA A 216 -8.33 12.65 -3.74
C ALA A 216 -8.93 11.57 -2.85
N PHE A 217 -10.22 11.78 -2.53
CA PHE A 217 -11.07 10.79 -1.89
C PHE A 217 -12.21 10.37 -2.81
N TYR A 218 -12.42 9.07 -2.90
CA TYR A 218 -13.30 8.42 -3.84
C TYR A 218 -14.59 7.93 -3.17
N GLU A 219 -15.71 8.10 -3.86
CA GLU A 219 -17.02 7.62 -3.45
C GLU A 219 -17.45 6.50 -4.39
N ALA A 220 -17.90 5.36 -3.85
CA ALA A 220 -18.31 4.21 -4.65
C ALA A 220 -19.30 4.55 -5.78
N ARG A 221 -20.25 5.45 -5.52
CA ARG A 221 -21.27 5.87 -6.50
C ARG A 221 -20.74 6.80 -7.60
N LYS A 222 -19.56 7.38 -7.43
CA LYS A 222 -18.96 8.36 -8.35
C LYS A 222 -17.58 7.91 -8.83
N ILE A 223 -17.16 6.69 -8.49
CA ILE A 223 -15.78 6.24 -8.65
C ILE A 223 -15.29 6.42 -10.08
N ASP A 224 -16.10 6.04 -11.06
CA ASP A 224 -15.74 6.15 -12.48
C ASP A 224 -15.50 7.60 -12.91
N ALA A 225 -16.44 8.49 -12.59
CA ALA A 225 -16.31 9.91 -12.92
C ALA A 225 -15.11 10.56 -12.21
N GLN A 226 -14.83 10.16 -10.96
CA GLN A 226 -13.69 10.69 -10.21
C GLN A 226 -12.35 10.17 -10.74
N LEU A 227 -12.27 8.90 -11.13
CA LEU A 227 -11.09 8.32 -11.76
C LEU A 227 -10.84 8.92 -13.15
N GLU A 228 -11.89 9.15 -13.92
CA GLU A 228 -11.79 9.83 -15.21
C GLU A 228 -11.30 11.28 -15.04
N ALA A 229 -11.84 12.01 -14.08
CA ALA A 229 -11.38 13.37 -13.77
C ALA A 229 -9.91 13.40 -13.34
N ALA A 230 -9.49 12.48 -12.46
CA ALA A 230 -8.09 12.36 -12.05
C ALA A 230 -7.18 12.05 -13.25
N THR A 231 -7.60 11.14 -14.13
CA THR A 231 -6.86 10.76 -15.34
C THR A 231 -6.71 11.93 -16.31
N ARG A 232 -7.80 12.66 -16.58
CA ARG A 232 -7.79 13.84 -17.44
C ARG A 232 -6.87 14.92 -16.90
N ASN A 233 -6.96 15.25 -15.61
CA ASN A 233 -6.10 16.24 -14.98
C ASN A 233 -4.61 15.84 -15.07
N PHE A 234 -4.29 14.56 -14.87
CA PHE A 234 -2.92 14.06 -15.00
C PHE A 234 -2.40 14.17 -16.44
N VAL A 235 -3.21 13.74 -17.42
CA VAL A 235 -2.86 13.83 -18.85
C VAL A 235 -2.62 15.27 -19.27
N GLU A 236 -3.50 16.19 -18.88
CA GLU A 236 -3.40 17.61 -19.23
C GLU A 236 -2.18 18.31 -18.60
N SER A 237 -1.72 17.84 -17.43
CA SER A 237 -0.59 18.45 -16.71
C SER A 237 0.76 17.85 -17.08
N GLU A 238 0.83 16.54 -17.33
CA GLU A 238 2.11 15.82 -17.41
C GLU A 238 2.50 15.39 -18.83
N ILE A 239 1.58 15.37 -19.79
CA ILE A 239 1.89 15.01 -21.18
C ILE A 239 2.33 16.25 -21.94
N LEU A 240 3.55 16.20 -22.50
CA LEU A 240 4.10 17.28 -23.30
C LEU A 240 3.96 16.96 -24.79
N ILE A 241 3.43 17.92 -25.55
CA ILE A 241 3.22 17.83 -26.99
C ILE A 241 4.19 18.80 -27.68
N ASP A 242 5.06 18.27 -28.55
CA ASP A 242 5.87 19.07 -29.49
C ASP A 242 5.27 18.92 -30.89
N ASP A 243 4.35 19.82 -31.24
CA ASP A 243 3.67 19.82 -32.55
C ASP A 243 4.64 19.98 -33.73
N LYS A 244 5.76 20.67 -33.52
CA LYS A 244 6.73 20.94 -34.59
C LYS A 244 7.51 19.69 -34.95
N LYS A 245 7.88 18.89 -33.95
CA LYS A 245 8.55 17.61 -34.15
C LYS A 245 7.58 16.45 -34.35
N ARG A 246 6.29 16.66 -34.09
CA ARG A 246 5.26 15.63 -34.00
C ARG A 246 5.61 14.56 -32.96
N GLU A 247 6.11 15.01 -31.81
CA GLU A 247 6.54 14.15 -30.71
C GLU A 247 5.65 14.35 -29.48
N LEU A 248 5.38 13.24 -28.77
CA LEU A 248 4.66 13.19 -27.50
C LEU A 248 5.61 12.65 -26.44
N THR A 249 5.77 13.39 -25.34
CA THR A 249 6.51 12.91 -24.17
C THR A 249 5.52 12.43 -23.11
N LEU A 250 5.61 11.14 -22.78
CA LEU A 250 4.77 10.49 -21.79
C LEU A 250 5.51 10.31 -20.45
N PRO A 251 4.82 10.50 -19.31
CA PRO A 251 5.36 10.15 -18.00
C PRO A 251 5.75 8.68 -17.90
N LEU A 252 6.80 8.40 -17.12
CA LEU A 252 7.34 7.04 -16.97
C LEU A 252 6.34 6.04 -16.36
N ILE A 253 5.26 6.51 -15.73
CA ILE A 253 4.20 5.65 -15.18
C ILE A 253 3.61 4.73 -16.25
N PHE A 254 3.42 5.22 -17.48
CA PHE A 254 2.92 4.43 -18.61
C PHE A 254 3.88 3.31 -19.01
N ARG A 255 5.19 3.51 -18.81
CA ARG A 255 6.22 2.49 -19.06
C ARG A 255 6.34 1.50 -17.90
N TYR A 256 6.27 1.98 -16.66
CA TYR A 256 6.42 1.11 -15.48
C TYR A 256 5.25 0.14 -15.33
N TYR A 257 4.05 0.60 -15.67
CA TYR A 257 2.81 -0.17 -15.57
C TYR A 257 2.22 -0.50 -16.94
N GLU A 258 3.07 -0.68 -17.96
CA GLU A 258 2.68 -0.92 -19.35
C GLU A 258 1.59 -2.01 -19.49
N GLU A 259 1.72 -3.12 -18.76
CA GLU A 259 0.75 -4.22 -18.76
C GLU A 259 -0.64 -3.81 -18.23
N ASP A 260 -0.71 -2.83 -17.33
CA ASP A 260 -1.97 -2.32 -16.76
C ASP A 260 -2.71 -1.46 -17.77
N PHE A 261 -1.98 -0.80 -18.67
CA PHE A 261 -2.52 -0.03 -19.78
C PHE A 261 -2.79 -0.85 -21.05
N GLY A 262 -2.71 -2.18 -20.99
CA GLY A 262 -2.96 -3.04 -22.17
C GLY A 262 -1.76 -3.22 -23.09
N GLY A 263 -0.55 -2.87 -22.66
CA GLY A 263 0.67 -2.99 -23.45
C GLY A 263 0.82 -1.86 -24.48
N TRP A 264 1.71 -2.05 -25.46
CA TRP A 264 1.90 -1.10 -26.58
C TRP A 264 0.67 -0.89 -27.48
N GLN A 265 -0.35 -1.76 -27.38
CA GLN A 265 -1.56 -1.71 -28.22
C GLN A 265 -2.78 -1.14 -27.49
N GLY A 266 -2.70 -0.98 -26.16
CA GLY A 266 -3.82 -0.57 -25.32
C GLY A 266 -4.03 0.93 -25.19
#